data_AF-A0A2N1VA70-F1
#
_entry.id   AF-A0A2N1VA70-F1
#
_cell.length_a   1.000
_cell.length_b   1.000
_cell.length_c   1.000
_cell.angle_alpha   90.00
_cell.angle_beta   90.00
_cell.angle_gamma   90.00
#
_symmetry.space_group_name_H-M   'P 1'
#
loop_
_entity.id
_entity.type
_entity.pdbx_description
1 polymer ?
#
loop_
_entity_poly.entity_id
_entity_poly.type
_entity_poly.pdbx_seq_one_letter_code
_entity_poly.pdbx_strand_id
1 'polypeptide(L)'
;MMLFTKMYPYKKLHGLCVASNNLIGQLLELPEEVIPSLTIYSEFLRQANQIYEYIKLYAEITELRKLVADADVNALSVNVEKIETEYIRSCQKYLEALGRHRILNLSEQERKDLTNYSAIVQHLAGGVPGNKAYAKLKEQQEKLFERVSKVLPVWSITNLSTGGHFPFGPCIFDLVVIDEASQSDIASALPLLFRAKKAIIIGDPFQLRHISNIRQQQDNHLMEKHGLLVEDSLRFSYSSQSLYDCSRGTVGENNVTLLNEHYRSHFSIIEFSNR
;
A
#
# COMPACT_ATOMS: atom_id res chain seq x y z
N MET A 1 0.06 -8.84 -4.35
CA MET A 1 -0.18 -8.84 -2.87
C MET A 1 -1.09 -7.66 -2.53
N MET A 2 -1.93 -7.72 -1.49
CA MET A 2 -2.81 -6.60 -1.12
C MET A 2 -2.42 -6.05 0.25
N LEU A 3 -2.25 -4.75 0.37
CA LEU A 3 -1.93 -4.07 1.62
C LEU A 3 -3.11 -3.18 2.02
N PHE A 4 -3.72 -3.43 3.17
CA PHE A 4 -4.74 -2.57 3.74
C PHE A 4 -4.19 -1.77 4.91
N THR A 5 -4.60 -0.51 5.02
CA THR A 5 -4.18 0.35 6.13
C THR A 5 -5.37 1.08 6.76
N LYS A 6 -5.33 1.20 8.09
CA LYS A 6 -6.25 2.03 8.89
C LYS A 6 -5.42 3.10 9.59
N MET A 7 -5.74 4.36 9.32
CA MET A 7 -5.16 5.54 9.94
C MET A 7 -5.82 5.78 11.31
N TYR A 8 -5.55 4.91 12.29
CA TYR A 8 -5.87 5.17 13.70
C TYR A 8 -4.76 5.97 14.39
N PRO A 9 -5.00 6.53 15.59
CA PRO A 9 -5.01 7.96 15.94
C PRO A 9 -3.67 8.71 15.82
N TYR A 10 -2.71 8.21 15.06
CA TYR A 10 -1.62 9.00 14.51
C TYR A 10 -2.13 10.06 13.55
N LYS A 11 -3.43 10.34 13.38
CA LYS A 11 -3.93 11.47 12.59
C LYS A 11 -3.26 12.80 12.97
N LYS A 12 -2.84 12.97 14.23
CA LYS A 12 -1.99 14.09 14.68
C LYS A 12 -0.51 13.90 14.34
N LEU A 13 0.03 12.67 14.42
CA LEU A 13 1.43 12.32 14.12
C LEU A 13 1.70 12.24 12.61
N HIS A 14 0.89 11.50 11.87
CA HIS A 14 0.70 11.55 10.42
C HIS A 14 0.24 12.92 9.94
N GLY A 15 -0.65 13.62 10.65
CA GLY A 15 -1.00 15.02 10.33
C GLY A 15 0.17 15.97 10.57
N LEU A 16 1.02 15.71 11.57
CA LEU A 16 2.30 16.35 11.75
C LEU A 16 3.24 15.96 10.61
N CYS A 17 3.41 14.69 10.24
CA CYS A 17 4.23 14.26 9.09
C CYS A 17 3.73 14.82 7.74
N VAL A 18 2.41 14.96 7.56
CA VAL A 18 1.76 15.44 6.33
C VAL A 18 1.71 16.97 6.29
N ALA A 19 1.48 17.64 7.43
CA ALA A 19 1.69 19.09 7.55
C ALA A 19 3.19 19.43 7.46
N SER A 20 4.05 18.50 7.88
CA SER A 20 5.49 18.53 7.63
C SER A 20 5.79 18.17 6.17
N ASN A 21 4.89 17.58 5.40
CA ASN A 21 5.04 17.57 3.95
C ASN A 21 4.87 18.98 3.33
N ASN A 22 4.41 19.96 4.14
CA ASN A 22 4.52 21.40 3.91
C ASN A 22 5.50 22.10 4.90
N LEU A 23 6.23 21.36 5.75
CA LEU A 23 7.03 21.89 6.89
C LEU A 23 7.98 20.86 7.59
N ILE A 24 8.61 19.91 6.88
CA ILE A 24 9.61 18.93 7.41
C ILE A 24 10.87 19.68 7.85
N GLY A 25 10.94 20.97 7.52
CA GLY A 25 12.05 21.86 7.77
C GLY A 25 12.01 22.71 9.03
N GLN A 26 11.35 22.35 10.16
CA GLN A 26 11.81 22.76 11.51
C GLN A 26 10.93 22.26 12.68
N LEU A 27 11.52 21.36 13.48
CA LEU A 27 11.40 21.17 14.95
C LEU A 27 10.05 20.74 15.58
N LEU A 28 10.09 19.72 16.44
CA LEU A 28 9.99 19.92 17.91
C LEU A 28 10.08 18.63 18.74
N GLU A 29 10.49 18.83 19.99
CA GLU A 29 10.65 17.90 21.11
C GLU A 29 9.37 17.15 21.50
N LEU A 30 9.53 15.95 22.08
CA LEU A 30 8.51 15.20 22.82
C LEU A 30 8.82 15.28 24.33
N PRO A 31 7.81 15.28 25.23
CA PRO A 31 7.99 15.62 26.64
C PRO A 31 8.81 14.60 27.43
N GLU A 32 9.39 15.12 28.52
CA GLU A 32 10.17 14.42 29.54
C GLU A 32 9.31 13.37 30.28
N GLU A 33 9.78 12.12 30.21
CA GLU A 33 9.26 10.89 30.86
C GLU A 33 8.07 10.22 30.14
N VAL A 34 8.22 8.99 29.62
CA VAL A 34 8.57 7.74 30.34
C VAL A 34 9.49 6.82 29.51
N ILE A 35 10.67 6.53 30.06
CA ILE A 35 11.36 5.22 30.23
C ILE A 35 10.88 4.04 29.33
N PRO A 36 11.75 3.17 28.75
CA PRO A 36 13.09 3.32 28.15
C PRO A 36 13.20 2.59 26.76
N SER A 37 14.06 2.95 25.80
CA SER A 37 15.27 3.76 25.84
C SER A 37 15.27 4.78 24.70
N LEU A 38 15.37 6.06 25.10
CA LEU A 38 15.48 7.26 24.26
C LEU A 38 16.60 7.21 23.21
N THR A 39 17.56 6.29 23.35
CA THR A 39 18.68 6.11 22.43
C THR A 39 18.22 5.80 21.01
N ILE A 40 17.20 4.93 20.85
CA ILE A 40 16.68 4.50 19.54
C ILE A 40 16.05 5.68 18.77
N TYR A 41 15.34 6.55 19.49
CA TYR A 41 14.69 7.72 18.91
C TYR A 41 15.71 8.85 18.63
N SER A 42 16.74 8.99 19.46
CA SER A 42 17.82 9.97 19.24
C SER A 42 18.65 9.68 17.99
N GLU A 43 18.91 8.40 17.67
CA GLU A 43 19.58 8.01 16.42
C GLU A 43 18.73 8.29 15.18
N PHE A 44 17.42 8.04 15.27
CA PHE A 44 16.45 8.32 14.20
C PHE A 44 16.37 9.83 13.90
N LEU A 45 16.34 10.67 14.95
CA LEU A 45 16.30 12.13 14.81
C LEU A 45 17.61 12.71 14.25
N ARG A 46 18.76 12.08 14.52
CA ARG A 46 20.05 12.50 13.97
C ARG A 46 20.14 12.33 12.45
N GLN A 47 19.41 11.37 11.89
CA GLN A 47 19.35 11.08 10.45
C GLN A 47 18.41 12.04 9.68
N ALA A 48 17.47 12.70 10.37
CA ALA A 48 16.51 13.64 9.78
C ALA A 48 17.15 14.85 9.07
N ASN A 49 18.29 15.33 9.58
CA ASN A 49 19.03 16.43 8.97
C ASN A 49 19.68 16.03 7.63
N GLN A 50 20.06 14.75 7.49
CA GLN A 50 20.60 14.24 6.24
C GLN A 50 19.49 14.28 5.17
N ILE A 51 18.27 13.86 5.53
CA ILE A 51 17.06 13.78 4.66
C ILE A 51 16.58 15.11 4.11
N TYR A 52 16.82 16.21 4.82
CA TYR A 52 16.55 17.54 4.31
C TYR A 52 17.57 18.01 3.27
N GLU A 53 18.86 17.82 3.55
CA GLU A 53 19.96 18.12 2.61
C GLU A 53 19.81 17.35 1.31
N TYR A 54 19.23 16.16 1.40
CA TYR A 54 18.93 15.33 0.25
C TYR A 54 17.95 15.89 -0.73
N ILE A 55 16.76 16.22 -0.24
CA ILE A 55 15.65 16.66 -1.06
C ILE A 55 16.04 17.99 -1.71
N LYS A 56 16.77 18.83 -0.95
CA LYS A 56 17.34 20.08 -1.45
C LYS A 56 18.38 19.83 -2.54
N LEU A 57 19.35 18.93 -2.32
CA LEU A 57 20.28 18.52 -3.35
C LEU A 57 19.52 17.97 -4.55
N TYR A 58 18.65 16.96 -4.41
CA TYR A 58 17.91 16.34 -5.51
C TYR A 58 17.19 17.37 -6.37
N ALA A 59 16.53 18.36 -5.76
CA ALA A 59 15.87 19.44 -6.47
C ALA A 59 16.86 20.35 -7.22
N GLU A 60 17.96 20.76 -6.58
CA GLU A 60 19.04 21.54 -7.21
C GLU A 60 19.68 20.78 -8.38
N ILE A 61 19.82 19.47 -8.28
CA ILE A 61 20.41 18.59 -9.29
C ILE A 61 19.51 18.43 -10.48
N THR A 62 18.22 18.28 -10.22
CA THR A 62 17.20 18.15 -11.25
C THR A 62 17.07 19.46 -12.05
N GLU A 63 17.34 20.61 -11.42
CA GLU A 63 17.43 21.91 -12.09
C GLU A 63 18.78 22.13 -12.80
N LEU A 64 19.91 21.78 -12.17
CA LEU A 64 21.25 21.90 -12.76
C LEU A 64 21.49 20.93 -13.93
N ARG A 65 20.83 19.76 -13.93
CA ARG A 65 20.76 18.81 -15.07
C ARG A 65 20.23 19.45 -16.36
N LYS A 66 19.47 20.55 -16.26
CA LYS A 66 18.98 21.30 -17.43
C LYS A 66 20.00 22.28 -17.99
N LEU A 67 21.08 22.59 -17.27
CA LEU A 67 21.95 23.75 -17.54
C LEU A 67 23.47 23.46 -17.54
N VAL A 68 23.96 22.33 -17.02
CA VAL A 68 25.41 22.09 -16.81
C VAL A 68 25.85 20.68 -17.26
N ALA A 69 27.09 20.58 -17.74
CA ALA A 69 27.72 19.36 -18.26
C ALA A 69 27.82 18.20 -17.22
N ASP A 70 27.72 16.97 -17.73
CA ASP A 70 27.52 15.66 -17.06
C ASP A 70 28.29 15.32 -15.76
N ALA A 71 29.35 16.05 -15.37
CA ALA A 71 30.20 15.68 -14.25
C ALA A 71 29.63 16.07 -12.87
N ASP A 72 29.07 17.29 -12.72
CA ASP A 72 28.53 17.77 -11.44
C ASP A 72 27.23 17.08 -11.05
N VAL A 73 26.44 16.71 -12.06
CA VAL A 73 25.18 15.97 -11.92
C VAL A 73 25.36 14.62 -11.21
N ASN A 74 26.47 13.94 -11.46
CA ASN A 74 26.72 12.60 -10.91
C ASN A 74 27.05 12.62 -9.41
N ALA A 75 27.92 13.54 -8.95
CA ALA A 75 28.27 13.65 -7.52
C ALA A 75 27.05 13.97 -6.65
N LEU A 76 26.22 14.82 -7.21
CA LEU A 76 24.93 15.23 -6.73
C LEU A 76 23.92 14.06 -6.67
N SER A 77 23.76 13.28 -7.75
CA SER A 77 22.91 12.08 -7.77
C SER A 77 23.33 11.00 -6.77
N VAL A 78 24.62 10.91 -6.42
CA VAL A 78 25.12 10.01 -5.37
C VAL A 78 24.70 10.46 -3.97
N ASN A 79 24.83 11.75 -3.67
CA ASN A 79 24.34 12.30 -2.39
C ASN A 79 22.84 12.08 -2.25
N VAL A 80 22.17 12.12 -3.39
CA VAL A 80 20.75 11.88 -3.50
C VAL A 80 20.38 10.48 -3.03
N GLU A 81 20.89 9.49 -3.74
CA GLU A 81 20.61 8.09 -3.47
C GLU A 81 20.98 7.70 -2.03
N LYS A 82 22.10 8.25 -1.53
CA LYS A 82 22.56 8.03 -0.16
C LYS A 82 21.49 8.40 0.84
N ILE A 83 20.86 9.55 0.65
CA ILE A 83 19.95 10.03 1.65
C ILE A 83 18.53 9.48 1.46
N GLU A 84 18.11 9.21 0.23
CA GLU A 84 16.91 8.40 -0.02
C GLU A 84 16.99 7.07 0.74
N THR A 85 18.17 6.44 0.68
CA THR A 85 18.48 5.22 1.43
C THR A 85 18.45 5.43 2.94
N GLU A 86 19.02 6.53 3.45
CA GLU A 86 18.96 6.89 4.87
C GLU A 86 17.51 7.13 5.32
N TYR A 87 16.69 7.84 4.54
CA TYR A 87 15.27 8.07 4.79
C TYR A 87 14.49 6.77 4.91
N ILE A 88 14.59 5.90 3.91
CA ILE A 88 13.90 4.61 3.88
C ILE A 88 14.31 3.79 5.10
N ARG A 89 15.62 3.74 5.41
CA ARG A 89 16.14 3.03 6.57
C ARG A 89 15.61 3.59 7.89
N SER A 90 15.51 4.92 8.01
CA SER A 90 14.91 5.56 9.18
C SER A 90 13.43 5.18 9.31
N CYS A 91 12.64 5.28 8.24
CA CYS A 91 11.22 4.90 8.24
C CYS A 91 11.01 3.43 8.66
N GLN A 92 11.84 2.52 8.15
CA GLN A 92 11.82 1.11 8.54
C GLN A 92 12.07 0.94 10.04
N LYS A 93 13.13 1.56 10.58
CA LYS A 93 13.43 1.55 12.02
C LYS A 93 12.29 2.10 12.87
N TYR A 94 11.65 3.19 12.44
CA TYR A 94 10.51 3.77 13.14
C TYR A 94 9.33 2.81 13.16
N LEU A 95 8.97 2.21 12.03
CA LEU A 95 7.88 1.23 11.95
C LEU A 95 8.15 0.00 12.81
N GLU A 96 9.39 -0.50 12.82
CA GLU A 96 9.81 -1.59 13.69
C GLU A 96 9.71 -1.22 15.18
N ALA A 97 10.22 -0.04 15.57
CA ALA A 97 10.16 0.44 16.94
C ALA A 97 8.72 0.65 17.41
N LEU A 98 7.87 1.24 16.57
CA LEU A 98 6.44 1.44 16.83
C LEU A 98 5.74 0.09 17.00
N GLY A 99 6.04 -0.87 16.11
CA GLY A 99 5.51 -2.23 16.19
C GLY A 99 5.91 -2.93 17.49
N ARG A 100 7.20 -2.88 17.86
CA ARG A 100 7.71 -3.46 19.12
C ARG A 100 7.07 -2.81 20.34
N HIS A 101 7.03 -1.48 20.39
CA HIS A 101 6.41 -0.74 21.49
C HIS A 101 4.93 -1.11 21.66
N ARG A 102 4.19 -1.26 20.55
CA ARG A 102 2.79 -1.70 20.60
C ARG A 102 2.65 -3.13 21.11
N ILE A 103 3.47 -4.07 20.63
CA ILE A 103 3.41 -5.48 21.03
C ILE A 103 3.76 -5.66 22.53
N LEU A 104 4.76 -4.92 23.02
CA LEU A 104 5.18 -4.98 24.42
C LEU A 104 4.09 -4.43 25.36
N ASN A 105 3.41 -3.36 24.96
CA ASN A 105 2.41 -2.66 25.76
C ASN A 105 0.96 -3.09 25.48
N LEU A 106 0.74 -4.29 24.92
CA LEU A 106 -0.60 -4.83 24.77
C LEU A 106 -1.22 -5.14 26.14
N SER A 107 -2.37 -4.54 26.40
CA SER A 107 -3.22 -4.89 27.55
C SER A 107 -3.68 -6.35 27.47
N GLU A 108 -4.08 -6.93 28.61
CA GLU A 108 -4.63 -8.28 28.64
C GLU A 108 -5.86 -8.44 27.72
N GLN A 109 -6.70 -7.40 27.64
CA GLN A 109 -7.88 -7.42 26.78
C GLN A 109 -7.49 -7.41 25.30
N GLU A 110 -6.52 -6.59 24.89
CA GLU A 110 -6.03 -6.56 23.50
C GLU A 110 -5.39 -7.89 23.11
N ARG A 111 -4.64 -8.53 24.01
CA ARG A 111 -4.09 -9.88 23.78
C ARG A 111 -5.20 -10.89 23.53
N LYS A 112 -6.24 -10.90 24.37
CA LYS A 112 -7.42 -11.77 24.18
C LYS A 112 -8.14 -11.49 22.87
N ASP A 113 -8.34 -10.22 22.53
CA ASP A 113 -9.01 -9.82 21.29
C ASP A 113 -8.23 -10.28 20.06
N LEU A 114 -6.90 -10.15 20.05
CA LEU A 114 -6.03 -10.64 18.98
C LEU A 114 -6.09 -12.17 18.85
N THR A 115 -5.99 -12.91 19.96
CA THR A 115 -6.08 -14.37 19.95
C THR A 115 -7.44 -14.85 19.42
N ASN A 116 -8.53 -14.25 19.89
CA ASN A 116 -9.88 -14.59 19.45
C ASN A 116 -10.09 -14.26 17.97
N TYR A 117 -9.59 -13.11 17.51
CA TYR A 117 -9.68 -12.71 16.10
C TYR A 117 -8.92 -13.66 15.19
N SER A 118 -7.70 -14.05 15.57
CA SER A 118 -6.90 -15.04 14.85
C SER A 118 -7.65 -16.37 14.71
N ALA A 119 -8.25 -16.87 15.80
CA ALA A 119 -9.05 -18.09 15.79
C ALA A 119 -10.27 -17.98 14.85
N ILE A 120 -11.00 -16.86 14.90
CA ILE A 120 -12.15 -16.61 14.00
C ILE A 120 -11.71 -16.63 12.53
N VAL A 121 -10.61 -15.96 12.20
CA VAL A 121 -10.07 -15.92 10.84
C VAL A 121 -9.68 -17.32 10.36
N GLN A 122 -9.03 -18.11 11.21
CA GLN A 122 -8.68 -19.51 10.89
C GLN A 122 -9.93 -20.35 10.62
N HIS A 123 -10.98 -20.23 11.44
CA HIS A 123 -12.24 -20.92 11.21
C HIS A 123 -12.95 -20.48 9.92
N LEU A 124 -12.91 -19.18 9.60
CA LEU A 124 -13.50 -18.65 8.36
C LEU A 124 -12.69 -19.03 7.11
N ALA A 125 -11.39 -19.31 7.25
CA ALA A 125 -10.51 -19.74 6.16
C ALA A 125 -10.53 -21.26 5.91
N GLY A 126 -10.72 -22.08 6.96
CA GLY A 126 -10.62 -23.54 6.89
C GLY A 126 -11.84 -24.30 6.36
N GLY A 127 -12.97 -23.61 6.12
CA GLY A 127 -14.21 -24.18 5.59
C GLY A 127 -15.44 -23.73 6.40
N VAL A 128 -16.55 -23.51 5.71
CA VAL A 128 -17.78 -22.91 6.28
C VAL A 128 -18.45 -23.88 7.26
N PRO A 129 -18.42 -23.65 8.59
CA PRO A 129 -19.29 -24.38 9.49
C PRO A 129 -20.72 -23.94 9.15
N GLY A 130 -21.63 -24.87 8.87
CA GLY A 130 -22.93 -24.60 8.22
C GLY A 130 -23.62 -23.29 8.62
N ASN A 131 -24.35 -22.67 7.69
CA ASN A 131 -24.84 -21.27 7.67
C ASN A 131 -24.98 -20.51 9.01
N LYS A 132 -25.59 -21.10 10.05
CA LYS A 132 -25.74 -20.46 11.37
C LYS A 132 -24.39 -20.18 12.07
N ALA A 133 -23.47 -21.14 12.03
CA ALA A 133 -22.15 -21.00 12.66
C ALA A 133 -21.31 -19.97 11.91
N TYR A 134 -21.34 -19.99 10.58
CA TYR A 134 -20.70 -18.96 9.75
C TYR A 134 -21.21 -17.55 10.07
N ALA A 135 -22.54 -17.35 10.13
CA ALA A 135 -23.13 -16.06 10.46
C ALA A 135 -22.68 -15.56 11.84
N LYS A 136 -22.64 -16.45 12.84
CA LYS A 136 -22.17 -16.10 14.19
C LYS A 136 -20.68 -15.74 14.21
N LEU A 137 -19.84 -16.46 13.47
CA LEU A 137 -18.41 -16.13 13.34
C LEU A 137 -18.21 -14.76 12.66
N LYS A 138 -19.01 -14.45 11.63
CA LYS A 138 -18.97 -13.14 10.96
C LYS A 138 -19.39 -12.00 11.86
N GLU A 139 -20.44 -12.18 12.65
CA GLU A 139 -20.87 -11.20 13.65
C GLU A 139 -19.76 -10.94 14.70
N GLN A 140 -19.08 -11.99 15.16
CA GLN A 140 -17.95 -11.83 16.10
C GLN A 140 -16.74 -11.18 15.43
N GLN A 141 -16.46 -11.53 14.17
CA GLN A 141 -15.39 -10.89 13.38
C GLN A 141 -15.61 -9.38 13.30
N GLU A 142 -16.82 -8.94 12.95
CA GLU A 142 -17.18 -7.53 12.88
C GLU A 142 -16.95 -6.80 14.21
N LYS A 143 -17.41 -7.37 15.33
CA LYS A 143 -17.25 -6.78 16.67
C LYS A 143 -15.80 -6.69 17.12
N LEU A 144 -14.98 -7.69 16.80
CA LEU A 144 -13.57 -7.73 17.20
C LEU A 144 -12.69 -6.91 16.27
N PHE A 145 -13.03 -6.82 14.98
CA PHE A 145 -12.24 -6.12 13.98
C PHE A 145 -12.01 -4.65 14.35
N GLU A 146 -13.02 -3.93 14.86
CA GLU A 146 -12.88 -2.54 15.28
C GLU A 146 -11.86 -2.35 16.43
N ARG A 147 -11.69 -3.34 17.30
CA ARG A 147 -10.71 -3.29 18.38
C ARG A 147 -9.33 -3.71 17.88
N VAL A 148 -9.27 -4.82 17.15
CA VAL A 148 -8.02 -5.37 16.63
C VAL A 148 -7.36 -4.46 15.60
N SER A 149 -8.13 -3.82 14.73
CA SER A 149 -7.59 -2.90 13.72
C SER A 149 -6.99 -1.63 14.30
N LYS A 150 -7.30 -1.26 15.56
CA LYS A 150 -6.61 -0.18 16.28
C LYS A 150 -5.21 -0.58 16.75
N VAL A 151 -5.02 -1.87 16.99
CA VAL A 151 -3.74 -2.46 17.42
C VAL A 151 -2.84 -2.73 16.21
N LEU A 152 -3.43 -3.23 15.12
CA LEU A 152 -2.74 -3.58 13.88
C LEU A 152 -3.17 -2.61 12.76
N PRO A 153 -2.38 -1.54 12.49
CA PRO A 153 -2.75 -0.52 11.51
C PRO A 153 -2.51 -0.91 10.05
N VAL A 154 -1.69 -1.94 9.82
CA VAL A 154 -1.28 -2.40 8.48
C VAL A 154 -1.51 -3.90 8.37
N TRP A 155 -2.12 -4.33 7.26
CA TRP A 155 -2.51 -5.71 6.99
C TRP A 155 -2.05 -6.12 5.60
N SER A 156 -1.23 -7.17 5.51
CA SER A 156 -0.83 -7.77 4.23
C SER A 156 -1.60 -9.07 4.01
N ILE A 157 -2.26 -9.20 2.87
CA ILE A 157 -3.11 -10.34 2.55
C ILE A 157 -3.19 -10.58 1.03
N THR A 158 -3.58 -11.77 0.61
CA THR A 158 -3.95 -12.03 -0.80
C THR A 158 -5.40 -11.63 -1.08
N ASN A 159 -5.73 -11.45 -2.35
CA ASN A 159 -7.10 -11.13 -2.74
C ASN A 159 -8.10 -12.19 -2.23
N LEU A 160 -7.83 -13.46 -2.52
CA LEU A 160 -8.70 -14.60 -2.16
C LEU A 160 -8.91 -14.75 -0.65
N SER A 161 -7.92 -14.41 0.16
CA SER A 161 -8.02 -14.53 1.62
C SER A 161 -8.84 -13.41 2.28
N THR A 162 -9.04 -12.27 1.60
CA THR A 162 -9.73 -11.08 2.14
C THR A 162 -11.11 -11.42 2.70
N GLY A 163 -11.89 -12.27 2.01
CA GLY A 163 -13.24 -12.64 2.42
C GLY A 163 -13.32 -13.31 3.80
N GLY A 164 -12.31 -14.11 4.17
CA GLY A 164 -12.23 -14.76 5.48
C GLY A 164 -11.64 -13.86 6.57
N HIS A 165 -10.79 -12.90 6.19
CA HIS A 165 -9.97 -12.14 7.13
C HIS A 165 -10.58 -10.81 7.55
N PHE A 166 -11.46 -10.22 6.75
CA PHE A 166 -12.09 -8.94 7.08
C PHE A 166 -13.61 -9.02 7.02
N PRO A 167 -14.30 -8.22 7.85
CA PRO A 167 -15.71 -7.90 7.66
C PRO A 167 -16.00 -7.45 6.22
N PHE A 168 -17.23 -7.70 5.76
CA PHE A 168 -17.69 -7.12 4.50
C PHE A 168 -18.42 -5.81 4.81
N GLY A 169 -17.67 -4.72 4.85
CA GLY A 169 -18.20 -3.38 5.15
C GLY A 169 -17.55 -2.31 4.28
N PRO A 170 -18.29 -1.24 3.94
CA PRO A 170 -17.77 -0.17 3.10
C PRO A 170 -16.72 0.65 3.87
N CYS A 171 -15.64 1.04 3.18
CA CYS A 171 -14.68 2.03 3.69
C CYS A 171 -14.13 1.73 5.10
N ILE A 172 -14.06 0.45 5.48
CA ILE A 172 -13.48 0.03 6.75
C ILE A 172 -11.98 0.36 6.79
N PHE A 173 -11.28 0.35 5.67
CA PHE A 173 -9.90 0.82 5.55
C PHE A 173 -9.80 2.21 4.95
N ASP A 174 -8.72 2.92 5.23
CA ASP A 174 -8.46 4.23 4.64
C ASP A 174 -7.78 4.10 3.28
N LEU A 175 -6.90 3.10 3.13
CA LEU A 175 -6.17 2.83 1.90
C LEU A 175 -6.03 1.33 1.66
N VAL A 176 -6.21 0.91 0.42
CA VAL A 176 -5.75 -0.37 -0.11
C VAL A 176 -4.66 -0.15 -1.16
N VAL A 177 -3.58 -0.91 -1.10
CA VAL A 177 -2.58 -1.01 -2.18
C VAL A 177 -2.76 -2.36 -2.84
N ILE A 178 -2.96 -2.35 -4.15
CA ILE A 178 -3.13 -3.55 -4.96
C ILE A 178 -1.90 -3.67 -5.86
N ASP A 179 -1.06 -4.65 -5.52
CA ASP A 179 0.14 -4.98 -6.25
C ASP A 179 -0.13 -6.12 -7.25
N GLU A 180 0.61 -6.13 -8.37
CA GLU A 180 0.40 -7.00 -9.54
C GLU A 180 -0.99 -6.81 -10.19
N ALA A 181 -1.42 -5.56 -10.33
CA ALA A 181 -2.74 -5.21 -10.86
C ALA A 181 -2.91 -5.54 -12.35
N SER A 182 -1.84 -5.61 -13.14
CA SER A 182 -1.89 -6.07 -14.54
C SER A 182 -2.21 -7.57 -14.64
N GLN A 183 -1.95 -8.33 -13.57
CA GLN A 183 -2.26 -9.75 -13.44
C GLN A 183 -3.56 -10.01 -12.67
N SER A 184 -4.25 -8.97 -12.23
CA SER A 184 -5.49 -9.06 -11.43
C SER A 184 -6.72 -8.74 -12.28
N ASP A 185 -7.77 -9.54 -12.16
CA ASP A 185 -9.05 -9.24 -12.79
C ASP A 185 -9.86 -8.20 -12.00
N ILE A 186 -10.73 -7.48 -12.69
CA ILE A 186 -11.53 -6.37 -12.13
C ILE A 186 -12.52 -6.90 -11.07
N ALA A 187 -13.21 -8.00 -11.35
CA ALA A 187 -14.29 -8.52 -10.51
C ALA A 187 -13.77 -8.93 -9.13
N SER A 188 -12.63 -9.61 -9.08
CA SER A 188 -11.99 -10.02 -7.83
C SER A 188 -11.46 -8.82 -7.02
N ALA A 189 -11.19 -7.67 -7.65
CA ALA A 189 -10.72 -6.47 -6.94
C ALA A 189 -11.87 -5.66 -6.31
N LEU A 190 -13.10 -5.78 -6.82
CA LEU A 190 -14.26 -5.00 -6.33
C LEU A 190 -14.48 -5.12 -4.81
N PRO A 191 -14.43 -6.30 -4.17
CA PRO A 191 -14.58 -6.41 -2.72
C PRO A 191 -13.44 -5.76 -1.93
N LEU A 192 -12.24 -5.62 -2.53
CA LEU A 192 -11.11 -4.91 -1.92
C LEU A 192 -11.36 -3.41 -1.96
N LEU A 193 -11.73 -2.89 -3.14
CA LEU A 193 -12.04 -1.49 -3.36
C LEU A 193 -13.21 -1.01 -2.51
N PHE A 194 -14.26 -1.84 -2.37
CA PHE A 194 -15.41 -1.53 -1.51
C PHE A 194 -15.00 -1.31 -0.05
N ARG A 195 -13.98 -2.02 0.43
CA ARG A 195 -13.51 -1.94 1.82
C ARG A 195 -12.63 -0.73 2.10
N ALA A 196 -12.19 0.04 1.11
CA ALA A 196 -11.22 1.11 1.31
C ALA A 196 -11.70 2.47 0.77
N LYS A 197 -11.32 3.57 1.44
CA LYS A 197 -11.66 4.93 0.98
C LYS A 197 -10.81 5.37 -0.22
N LYS A 198 -9.57 4.89 -0.30
CA LYS A 198 -8.62 5.16 -1.38
C LYS A 198 -7.95 3.87 -1.83
N ALA A 199 -7.53 3.83 -3.08
CA ALA A 199 -6.78 2.73 -3.66
C ALA A 199 -5.51 3.23 -4.35
N ILE A 200 -4.42 2.49 -4.20
CA ILE A 200 -3.22 2.61 -5.02
C ILE A 200 -3.13 1.33 -5.84
N ILE A 201 -3.03 1.47 -7.16
CA ILE A 201 -2.93 0.35 -8.10
C ILE A 201 -1.51 0.32 -8.65
N ILE A 202 -0.80 -0.78 -8.43
CA ILE A 202 0.59 -0.99 -8.87
C ILE A 202 0.58 -2.17 -9.84
N GLY A 203 1.15 -1.97 -11.02
CA GLY A 203 1.27 -3.00 -12.04
C GLY A 203 2.08 -2.52 -13.23
N ASP A 204 2.44 -3.48 -14.08
CA ASP A 204 3.18 -3.24 -15.31
C ASP A 204 2.36 -3.76 -16.51
N PRO A 205 1.88 -2.88 -17.41
CA PRO A 205 1.08 -3.28 -18.56
C PRO A 205 1.88 -4.03 -19.64
N PHE A 206 3.21 -3.98 -19.58
CA PHE A 206 4.11 -4.66 -20.51
C PHE A 206 4.53 -6.06 -20.04
N GLN A 207 4.18 -6.43 -18.80
CA GLN A 207 4.34 -7.79 -18.29
C GLN A 207 3.10 -8.65 -18.58
N LEU A 208 3.06 -9.85 -17.99
CA LEU A 208 1.94 -10.77 -18.14
C LEU A 208 0.62 -10.11 -17.73
N ARG A 209 -0.42 -10.37 -18.52
CA ARG A 209 -1.79 -9.95 -18.22
C ARG A 209 -2.50 -11.00 -17.37
N HIS A 210 -3.59 -10.60 -16.73
CA HIS A 210 -4.47 -11.53 -16.02
C HIS A 210 -4.94 -12.64 -16.98
N ILE A 211 -4.87 -13.88 -16.52
CA ILE A 211 -5.31 -15.03 -17.30
C ILE A 211 -6.81 -15.20 -17.07
N SER A 212 -7.61 -14.92 -18.10
CA SER A 212 -9.05 -15.13 -18.06
C SER A 212 -9.40 -16.61 -18.22
N ASN A 213 -10.29 -17.11 -17.36
CA ASN A 213 -10.83 -18.47 -17.48
C ASN A 213 -11.92 -18.59 -18.56
N ILE A 214 -12.37 -17.47 -19.14
CA ILE A 214 -13.33 -17.46 -20.25
C ILE A 214 -12.68 -16.90 -21.52
N ARG A 215 -13.12 -17.41 -22.67
CA ARG A 215 -12.65 -16.90 -23.97
C ARG A 215 -13.34 -15.57 -24.28
N GLN A 216 -12.66 -14.70 -25.04
CA GLN A 216 -13.21 -13.40 -25.45
C GLN A 216 -14.57 -13.50 -26.15
N GLN A 217 -14.80 -14.53 -26.97
CA GLN A 217 -16.11 -14.76 -27.60
C GLN A 217 -17.23 -14.98 -26.57
N GLN A 218 -16.93 -15.73 -25.50
CA GLN A 218 -17.89 -15.99 -24.43
C GLN A 218 -18.15 -14.73 -23.60
N ASP A 219 -17.09 -13.95 -23.33
CA ASP A 219 -17.21 -12.66 -22.65
C ASP A 219 -18.10 -11.69 -23.43
N ASN A 220 -17.83 -11.52 -24.74
CA ASN A 220 -18.66 -10.69 -25.61
C ASN A 220 -20.13 -11.13 -25.63
N HIS A 221 -20.40 -12.44 -25.68
CA HIS A 221 -21.77 -12.96 -25.63
C HIS A 221 -22.46 -12.67 -24.28
N LEU A 222 -21.72 -12.77 -23.17
CA LEU A 222 -22.25 -12.40 -21.85
C LEU A 222 -22.51 -10.90 -21.76
N MET A 223 -21.61 -10.07 -22.29
CA MET A 223 -21.80 -8.62 -22.34
C MET A 223 -23.02 -8.25 -23.19
N GLU A 224 -23.21 -8.86 -24.36
CA GLU A 224 -24.39 -8.67 -25.20
C GLU A 224 -25.67 -9.05 -24.46
N LYS A 225 -25.69 -10.25 -23.88
CA LYS A 225 -26.83 -10.78 -23.13
C LYS A 225 -27.26 -9.86 -21.97
N HIS A 226 -26.30 -9.17 -21.35
CA HIS A 226 -26.55 -8.26 -20.23
C HIS A 226 -26.62 -6.78 -20.63
N GLY A 227 -26.61 -6.45 -21.93
CA GLY A 227 -26.70 -5.07 -22.42
C GLY A 227 -25.47 -4.21 -22.11
N LEU A 228 -24.29 -4.84 -21.96
CA LEU A 228 -23.02 -4.22 -21.60
C LEU A 228 -22.11 -3.94 -22.81
N LEU A 229 -22.58 -4.19 -24.04
CA LEU A 229 -21.89 -3.76 -25.28
C LEU A 229 -22.16 -2.28 -25.57
N VAL A 230 -21.84 -1.41 -24.61
CA VAL A 230 -21.94 0.04 -24.71
C VAL A 230 -20.60 0.66 -24.35
N GLU A 231 -20.31 1.84 -24.90
CA GLU A 231 -18.98 2.50 -24.83
C GLU A 231 -18.38 2.49 -23.42
N ASP A 232 -19.15 2.90 -22.42
CA ASP A 232 -18.70 2.97 -21.02
C ASP A 232 -18.49 1.61 -20.35
N SER A 233 -19.09 0.53 -20.86
CA SER A 233 -19.02 -0.80 -20.24
C SER A 233 -17.87 -1.66 -20.78
N LEU A 234 -17.36 -1.35 -21.98
CA LEU A 234 -16.28 -2.10 -22.62
C LEU A 234 -14.96 -2.10 -21.81
N ARG A 235 -14.72 -1.05 -21.01
CA ARG A 235 -13.56 -0.97 -20.09
C ARG A 235 -13.60 -2.00 -18.96
N PHE A 236 -14.74 -2.66 -18.74
CA PHE A 236 -14.92 -3.70 -17.73
C PHE A 236 -14.91 -5.13 -18.32
N SER A 237 -14.54 -5.28 -19.59
CA SER A 237 -14.41 -6.59 -20.26
C SER A 237 -13.45 -7.52 -19.51
N TYR A 238 -13.96 -8.64 -19.01
CA TYR A 238 -13.21 -9.55 -18.14
C TYR A 238 -12.11 -10.30 -18.88
N SER A 239 -12.26 -10.53 -20.18
CA SER A 239 -11.29 -11.27 -21.00
C SER A 239 -10.14 -10.41 -21.52
N SER A 240 -10.34 -9.08 -21.62
CA SER A 240 -9.37 -8.19 -22.27
C SER A 240 -8.79 -7.10 -21.37
N GLN A 241 -9.46 -6.76 -20.26
CA GLN A 241 -9.04 -5.66 -19.38
C GLN A 241 -8.58 -6.21 -18.03
N SER A 242 -7.36 -5.84 -17.63
CA SER A 242 -6.90 -6.04 -16.26
C SER A 242 -7.43 -4.93 -15.34
N LEU A 243 -7.27 -5.11 -14.03
CA LEU A 243 -7.50 -4.03 -13.07
C LEU A 243 -6.62 -2.80 -13.36
N TYR A 244 -5.37 -3.03 -13.77
CA TYR A 244 -4.46 -1.94 -14.15
C TYR A 244 -5.01 -1.15 -15.34
N ASP A 245 -5.40 -1.83 -16.43
CA ASP A 245 -5.91 -1.18 -17.65
C ASP A 245 -7.17 -0.35 -17.35
N CYS A 246 -8.12 -0.95 -16.62
CA CYS A 246 -9.36 -0.29 -16.24
C CYS A 246 -9.10 0.93 -15.34
N SER A 247 -8.20 0.82 -14.35
CA SER A 247 -7.89 1.92 -13.45
C SER A 247 -7.17 3.07 -14.16
N ARG A 248 -6.19 2.77 -15.02
CA ARG A 248 -5.47 3.76 -15.83
C ARG A 248 -6.42 4.57 -16.73
N GLY A 249 -7.41 3.92 -17.34
CA GLY A 249 -8.42 4.60 -18.16
C GLY A 249 -9.44 5.43 -17.37
N THR A 250 -9.53 5.23 -16.05
CA THR A 250 -10.50 5.91 -15.18
C THR A 250 -9.89 7.13 -14.47
N VAL A 251 -8.58 7.10 -14.20
CA VAL A 251 -7.88 8.21 -13.52
C VAL A 251 -7.25 9.15 -14.55
N GLY A 252 -7.22 10.45 -14.26
CA GLY A 252 -6.50 11.41 -15.10
C GLY A 252 -4.98 11.19 -15.04
N GLU A 253 -4.25 11.60 -16.10
CA GLU A 253 -2.81 11.38 -16.25
C GLU A 253 -1.98 11.84 -15.04
N ASN A 254 -2.38 12.93 -14.37
CA ASN A 254 -1.74 13.45 -13.17
C ASN A 254 -1.75 12.48 -11.96
N ASN A 255 -2.56 11.41 -12.01
CA ASN A 255 -2.63 10.39 -10.97
C ASN A 255 -1.93 9.08 -11.38
N VAL A 256 -1.24 9.07 -12.51
CA VAL A 256 -0.45 7.93 -12.99
C VAL A 256 1.03 8.30 -12.85
N THR A 257 1.79 7.46 -12.16
CA THR A 257 3.24 7.63 -12.01
C THR A 257 3.94 6.42 -12.59
N LEU A 258 4.79 6.64 -13.60
CA LEU A 258 5.66 5.63 -14.17
C LEU A 258 7.02 5.69 -13.47
N LEU A 259 7.50 4.53 -13.03
CA LEU A 259 8.85 4.39 -12.50
C LEU A 259 9.80 4.22 -13.68
N ASN A 260 10.86 5.03 -13.74
CA ASN A 260 11.81 5.10 -14.87
C ASN A 260 13.21 4.56 -14.54
N GLU A 261 13.47 4.20 -13.28
CA GLU A 261 14.74 3.63 -12.83
C GLU A 261 14.57 2.14 -12.51
N HIS A 262 15.62 1.34 -12.76
CA HIS A 262 15.64 -0.07 -12.41
C HIS A 262 16.92 -0.44 -11.66
N TYR A 263 16.81 -1.40 -10.74
CA TYR A 263 17.94 -1.82 -9.89
C TYR A 263 18.27 -3.31 -10.03
N ARG A 264 17.64 -4.01 -10.99
CA ARG A 264 17.78 -5.47 -11.15
C ARG A 264 18.78 -5.87 -12.22
N SER A 265 18.67 -5.30 -13.41
CA SER A 265 19.38 -5.75 -14.60
C SER A 265 20.62 -4.89 -14.87
N HIS A 266 21.69 -5.51 -15.34
CA HIS A 266 22.83 -4.78 -15.90
C HIS A 266 22.40 -4.01 -17.15
N PHE A 267 23.06 -2.88 -17.45
CA PHE A 267 22.72 -2.01 -18.57
C PHE A 267 22.62 -2.77 -19.91
N SER A 268 23.57 -3.66 -20.20
CA SER A 268 23.57 -4.45 -21.43
C SER A 268 22.38 -5.43 -21.57
N ILE A 269 21.69 -5.76 -20.47
CA ILE A 269 20.50 -6.61 -20.48
C ILE A 269 19.25 -5.76 -20.64
N ILE A 270 19.13 -4.69 -19.86
CA ILE A 270 17.93 -3.86 -19.85
C ILE A 270 17.76 -3.05 -21.13
N GLU A 271 18.87 -2.70 -21.81
CA GLU A 271 18.83 -1.95 -23.07
C GLU A 271 17.97 -2.67 -24.13
N PHE A 272 17.97 -4.00 -24.13
CA PHE A 272 17.10 -4.78 -25.03
C PHE A 272 15.61 -4.54 -24.76
N SER A 273 15.20 -4.41 -23.49
CA SER A 273 13.80 -4.21 -23.11
C SER A 273 13.36 -2.74 -23.19
N ASN A 274 14.31 -1.81 -23.16
CA ASN A 274 14.07 -0.37 -23.27
C ASN A 274 13.92 0.12 -24.72
N ARG A 275 14.18 -0.74 -25.71
CA ARG A 275 13.98 -0.48 -27.15
C ARG A 275 12.58 -0.88 -27.58
#